data_AF-A0A7W5PB82-F1
#
_entry.id   AF-A0A7W5PB82-F1
#
_cell.length_a   1.000
_cell.length_b   1.000
_cell.length_c   1.000
_cell.angle_alpha   90.00
_cell.angle_beta   90.00
_cell.angle_gamma   90.00
#
_symmetry.space_group_name_H-M   'P 1'
#
loop_
_entity.id
_entity.type
_entity.pdbx_description
1 polymer ?
#
loop_
_entity_poly.entity_id
_entity_poly.type
_entity_poly.pdbx_seq_one_letter_code
_entity_poly.pdbx_strand_id
1 'polypeptide(L)' 'MRIVTRLIAVSDLGCREIARRAGLPAQKVSDLLAGRLEHLSVDELQILHRTIDPHPTAH' A
#
# COMPACT_ATOMS: atom_id res chain seq x y z
N MET A 1 10.94 -6.78 -0.40
CA MET A 1 9.66 -6.10 -0.14
C MET A 1 9.41 -6.02 1.37
N ARG A 2 10.04 -5.06 2.08
CA ARG A 2 9.90 -4.89 3.54
C ARG A 2 9.54 -3.46 3.96
N ILE A 3 9.50 -2.53 3.01
CA ILE A 3 9.29 -1.10 3.23
C ILE A 3 7.79 -0.81 3.34
N VAL A 4 6.97 -1.25 2.37
CA VAL A 4 5.53 -0.97 2.34
C VAL A 4 4.79 -1.60 3.53
N THR A 5 5.04 -2.87 3.83
CA THR A 5 4.44 -3.58 4.99
C THR A 5 4.79 -2.90 6.31
N ARG A 6 6.03 -2.41 6.42
CA ARG A 6 6.47 -1.68 7.60
C ARG A 6 5.80 -0.32 7.65
N LEU A 7 5.76 0.43 6.55
CA LEU A 7 5.07 1.71 6.45
C LEU A 7 3.57 1.62 6.80
N ILE A 8 2.91 0.50 6.46
CA ILE A 8 1.54 0.22 6.91
C ILE A 8 1.47 0.00 8.42
N ALA A 9 2.44 -0.71 9.00
CA ALA A 9 2.51 -0.95 10.44
C ALA A 9 2.95 0.27 11.26
N VAL A 10 3.71 1.21 10.69
CA VAL A 10 4.07 2.49 11.34
C VAL A 10 3.10 3.63 11.02
N SER A 11 2.29 3.49 9.96
CA SER A 11 1.19 4.42 9.71
C SER A 11 0.06 4.12 10.68
N ASP A 12 -0.46 5.14 11.36
CA ASP A 12 -1.70 5.03 12.15
C ASP A 12 -2.93 4.61 11.30
N LEU A 13 -2.75 4.58 9.97
CA LEU A 13 -3.73 4.06 9.02
C LEU A 13 -3.75 2.54 9.00
N GLY A 14 -4.82 1.95 9.53
CA GLY A 14 -5.13 0.54 9.31
C GLY A 14 -5.39 0.23 7.83
N CYS A 15 -5.22 -1.04 7.43
CA CYS A 15 -5.32 -1.50 6.04
C CYS A 15 -6.59 -1.05 5.30
N ARG A 16 -7.72 -0.93 6.01
CA ARG A 16 -8.98 -0.44 5.44
C ARG A 16 -8.93 1.03 5.06
N GLU A 17 -8.25 1.85 5.85
CA GLU A 17 -8.15 3.28 5.58
C GLU A 17 -7.21 3.54 4.41
N ILE A 18 -6.12 2.76 4.31
CA ILE A 18 -5.21 2.79 3.16
C ILE A 18 -5.96 2.38 1.89
N ALA A 19 -6.71 1.28 1.95
CA ALA A 19 -7.53 0.81 0.84
C ALA A 19 -8.56 1.88 0.41
N ARG A 20 -9.25 2.50 1.38
CA ARG A 20 -10.22 3.57 1.11
C ARG A 20 -9.57 4.78 0.46
N ARG A 21 -8.41 5.25 0.94
CA ARG A 21 -7.69 6.39 0.35
C ARG A 21 -7.11 6.09 -1.03
N ALA A 22 -6.66 4.87 -1.25
CA ALA A 22 -6.18 4.39 -2.54
C ALA A 22 -7.31 4.09 -3.53
N GLY A 23 -8.58 4.09 -3.10
CA GLY A 23 -9.71 3.66 -3.92
C GLY A 23 -9.66 2.16 -4.29
N LEU A 24 -8.92 1.37 -3.52
CA LEU A 24 -8.69 -0.05 -3.77
C LEU A 24 -9.48 -0.92 -2.79
N PRO A 25 -9.80 -2.18 -3.17
CA PRO A 25 -10.38 -3.12 -2.24
C PRO A 25 -9.36 -3.51 -1.16
N ALA A 26 -9.82 -3.60 0.09
CA ALA A 26 -8.98 -3.99 1.23
C ALA A 26 -8.29 -5.36 1.02
N GLN A 27 -8.89 -6.23 0.22
CA GLN A 27 -8.31 -7.50 -0.19
C GLN A 27 -6.97 -7.31 -0.90
N LYS A 28 -6.82 -6.31 -1.78
CA LYS A 28 -5.55 -6.03 -2.46
C LYS A 28 -4.47 -5.52 -1.52
N VAL A 29 -4.85 -4.76 -0.50
CA VAL A 29 -3.90 -4.36 0.56
C VAL A 29 -3.47 -5.58 1.38
N SER A 30 -4.40 -6.50 1.69
CA SER A 30 -4.07 -7.76 2.36
C SER A 30 -3.18 -8.67 1.51
N ASP A 31 -3.45 -8.81 0.21
CA ASP A 31 -2.60 -9.55 -0.73
C ASP A 31 -1.20 -8.93 -0.81
N LEU A 32 -1.09 -7.60 -0.87
CA LEU A 32 0.18 -6.89 -0.78
C LEU A 32 0.93 -7.18 0.52
N LEU A 33 0.24 -7.16 1.66
CA LEU A 33 0.81 -7.50 2.97
C LEU A 33 1.25 -8.96 3.05
N ALA A 34 0.54 -9.85 2.37
CA ALA A 34 0.89 -11.25 2.21
C ALA A 34 2.01 -11.50 1.17
N GLY A 35 2.49 -10.46 0.49
CA GLY A 35 3.53 -10.55 -0.54
C GLY A 35 3.04 -11.03 -1.90
N ARG A 36 1.73 -11.11 -2.12
CA ARG A 36 1.08 -11.56 -3.35
C ARG A 36 0.95 -10.42 -4.36
N LEU A 37 2.08 -10.07 -4.95
CA LEU A 37 2.16 -9.05 -6.00
C LEU A 37 1.48 -9.48 -7.31
N GLU A 38 1.34 -10.78 -7.55
CA GLU A 38 0.70 -11.34 -8.75
C GLU A 38 -0.78 -10.95 -8.91
N HIS A 39 -1.44 -10.54 -7.81
CA HIS A 39 -2.82 -10.04 -7.80
C HIS A 39 -2.92 -8.50 -7.86
N LEU A 40 -1.79 -7.79 -7.87
CA LEU A 40 -1.73 -6.33 -7.93
C LEU A 40 -1.06 -5.86 -9.23
N SER A 41 -1.68 -4.88 -9.87
CA SER A 41 -1.07 -4.20 -10.99
C SER A 41 -0.04 -3.17 -10.52
N VAL A 42 0.92 -2.85 -11.39
CA VAL A 42 1.92 -1.80 -11.14
C VAL A 42 1.27 -0.45 -10.81
N ASP A 43 0.16 -0.13 -11.48
CA ASP A 43 -0.63 1.09 -11.21
C ASP A 43 -1.16 1.12 -9.76
N GLU A 44 -1.73 0.00 -9.30
CA GLU A 44 -2.28 -0.12 -7.94
C GLU A 44 -1.19 -0.05 -6.88
N LEU A 45 -0.03 -0.65 -7.16
CA LEU A 45 1.16 -0.54 -6.32
C LEU A 45 1.64 0.91 -6.21
N GLN A 46 1.64 1.67 -7.31
CA GLN A 46 2.00 3.09 -7.26
C GLN A 46 0.99 3.93 -6.48
N ILE A 47 -0.30 3.66 -6.64
CA ILE A 47 -1.35 4.34 -5.87
C ILE A 47 -1.17 4.06 -4.38
N LEU A 48 -0.97 2.79 -4.00
CA LEU A 48 -0.72 2.40 -2.61
C LEU A 48 0.54 3.06 -2.06
N HIS A 49 1.63 3.06 -2.81
CA HIS A 49 2.87 3.72 -2.43
C HIS A 49 2.64 5.21 -2.16
N ARG A 50 1.99 5.94 -3.07
CA ARG A 50 1.70 7.39 -2.91
C ARG A 50 0.74 7.67 -1.75
N THR A 51 -0.18 6.73 -1.47
CA THR A 51 -1.15 6.86 -0.37
C THR A 51 -0.48 6.70 0.99
N ILE A 52 0.48 5.78 1.08
CA ILE A 52 1.20 5.45 2.32
C ILE A 52 2.37 6.42 2.54
N ASP A 53 3.07 6.77 1.47
CA ASP A 53 4.21 7.68 1.47
C ASP A 53 3.89 8.86 0.53
N PRO A 54 3.28 9.93 1.05
CA PRO A 54 2.95 11.11 0.25
C PRO A 54 4.17 11.96 -0.08
N HIS A 55 5.33 11.70 0.55
CA HIS A 55 6.58 12.34 0.22
C HIS A 55 7.24 11.52 -0.90
N PRO A 56 7.24 11.96 -2.17
CA PRO A 56 8.18 11.37 -3.10
C PRO A 56 9.55 11.60 -2.48
N THR A 57 10.21 10.53 -2.04
CA THR A 57 11.62 10.58 -1.69
C THR A 57 12.35 11.01 -2.95
N ALA A 58 12.50 12.32 -3.10
CA ALA A 58 13.51 12.91 -3.95
C ALA A 58 14.85 12.36 -3.43
N HIS A 59 15.59 11.78 -4.37
CA HIS A 59 16.85 11.05 -4.20
C HIS A 59 17.83 11.67 -3.20
#